data_AF-A0A4U0X6W3-F1
#
_entry.id   AF-A0A4U0X6W3-F1
#
_cell.length_a   1.000
_cell.length_b   1.000
_cell.length_c   1.000
_cell.angle_alpha   90.00
_cell.angle_beta   90.00
_cell.angle_gamma   90.00
#
_symmetry.space_group_name_H-M   'P 1'
#
loop_
_entity.id
_entity.type
_entity.pdbx_description
1 polymer ?
#
loop_
_entity_poly.entity_id
_entity_poly.type
_entity_poly.pdbx_seq_one_letter_code
_entity_poly.pdbx_strand_id
1 'polypeptide(L)'
;MSNKRKLATSNTDEPAAKYARKGRKDDDDTLVKRTNALSIEAFRDVYVAEDQLIYVPRGPRETDPQYSTRNQDGSAQSDGQLRKYEGSPVASEYAPHPQHIFRIALKAARDLEPAELVQCHTLVEQTSRQDYEASSWSWHPKRKKREMLEPEMRYLLVRSTTTATATGDSVEGFLSFMITHDSDPPVPVLYVYEIHLAEPLRKVGLGAHLMQLAEDIAQRVGVRKVMLTCFLSNAKARRFYERRGYTRDVCSPDDRKTRKRVVEVDYVIMSKTVERAPPKGTR
;
A
#
# COMPACT_ATOMS: atom_id res chain seq x y z
N MET A 1 -53.86 -8.64 -8.62
CA MET A 1 -52.95 -7.54 -8.23
C MET A 1 -51.71 -8.15 -7.60
N SER A 2 -50.64 -8.32 -8.39
CA SER A 2 -49.44 -9.07 -7.97
C SER A 2 -48.30 -8.09 -7.67
N ASN A 3 -47.92 -8.04 -6.40
CA ASN A 3 -46.96 -7.08 -5.84
C ASN A 3 -45.52 -7.57 -6.13
N LYS A 4 -44.86 -7.00 -7.13
CA LYS A 4 -43.43 -7.25 -7.41
C LYS A 4 -42.58 -6.32 -6.54
N ARG A 5 -41.99 -6.86 -5.46
CA ARG A 5 -40.90 -6.20 -4.71
C ARG A 5 -39.68 -6.08 -5.61
N LYS A 6 -39.25 -4.85 -5.90
CA LYS A 6 -37.96 -4.53 -6.53
C LYS A 6 -36.83 -4.95 -5.57
N LEU A 7 -36.00 -5.91 -6.00
CA LEU A 7 -34.70 -6.18 -5.41
C LEU A 7 -33.80 -4.98 -5.73
N ALA A 8 -33.31 -4.28 -4.70
CA ALA A 8 -32.33 -3.23 -4.85
C ALA A 8 -31.01 -3.85 -5.34
N THR A 9 -30.65 -3.57 -6.59
CA THR A 9 -29.35 -3.91 -7.15
C THR A 9 -28.31 -2.93 -6.62
N SER A 10 -27.35 -3.44 -5.84
CA SER A 10 -26.14 -2.71 -5.46
C SER A 10 -25.29 -2.49 -6.71
N ASN A 11 -25.29 -1.27 -7.27
CA ASN A 11 -24.34 -0.86 -8.29
C ASN A 11 -22.97 -0.57 -7.65
N THR A 12 -22.14 -1.60 -7.54
CA THR A 12 -20.71 -1.48 -7.27
C THR A 12 -19.92 -1.87 -8.53
N ASP A 13 -19.88 -0.96 -9.50
CA ASP A 13 -19.10 -1.11 -10.74
C ASP A 13 -17.59 -0.85 -10.51
N GLU A 14 -17.01 -1.31 -9.40
CA GLU A 14 -15.57 -1.32 -9.14
C GLU A 14 -15.18 -2.74 -8.68
N PRO A 15 -14.08 -3.32 -9.18
CA PRO A 15 -13.73 -4.73 -9.02
C PRO A 15 -13.34 -5.14 -7.60
N ALA A 16 -13.25 -4.20 -6.66
CA ALA A 16 -12.87 -4.53 -5.30
C ALA A 16 -13.95 -5.42 -4.65
N ALA A 17 -13.60 -6.68 -4.36
CA ALA A 17 -14.41 -7.71 -3.71
C ALA A 17 -15.69 -8.12 -4.48
N LYS A 18 -15.57 -8.52 -5.74
CA LYS A 18 -16.73 -8.98 -6.55
C LYS A 18 -17.17 -10.44 -6.33
N TYR A 19 -16.37 -11.26 -5.64
CA TYR A 19 -16.57 -12.72 -5.60
C TYR A 19 -17.14 -13.26 -4.27
N ALA A 20 -18.15 -12.60 -3.70
CA ALA A 20 -18.62 -12.91 -2.34
C ALA A 20 -19.55 -14.14 -2.17
N ARG A 21 -19.94 -14.88 -3.23
CA ARG A 21 -21.11 -15.81 -3.11
C ARG A 21 -21.02 -17.24 -3.65
N LYS A 22 -19.93 -17.70 -4.28
CA LYS A 22 -19.89 -19.07 -4.87
C LYS A 22 -18.66 -19.86 -4.43
N GLY A 23 -18.86 -21.00 -3.75
CA GLY A 23 -17.81 -22.00 -3.51
C GLY A 23 -16.92 -21.81 -2.27
N ARG A 24 -17.37 -21.07 -1.25
CA ARG A 24 -16.61 -20.89 0.00
C ARG A 24 -16.58 -22.16 0.84
N LYS A 25 -15.43 -22.51 1.40
CA LYS A 25 -15.33 -23.55 2.44
C LYS A 25 -15.81 -22.97 3.78
N ASP A 26 -16.39 -23.80 4.64
CA ASP A 26 -16.92 -23.34 5.93
C ASP A 26 -15.84 -22.72 6.84
N ASP A 27 -14.62 -23.29 6.82
CA ASP A 27 -13.47 -22.74 7.56
C ASP A 27 -13.04 -21.36 7.05
N ASP A 28 -13.08 -21.16 5.74
CA ASP A 28 -12.70 -19.89 5.07
C ASP A 28 -13.72 -18.79 5.40
N ASP A 29 -15.02 -19.10 5.36
CA ASP A 29 -16.08 -18.18 5.75
C ASP A 29 -16.02 -17.85 7.24
N THR A 30 -15.71 -18.84 8.08
CA THR A 30 -15.51 -18.66 9.52
C THR A 30 -14.31 -17.76 9.81
N LEU A 31 -13.20 -17.88 9.06
CA LEU A 31 -12.02 -17.04 9.20
C LEU A 31 -12.33 -15.56 8.93
N VAL A 32 -13.00 -15.25 7.81
CA VAL A 32 -13.32 -13.86 7.47
C VAL A 32 -14.28 -13.27 8.49
N LYS A 33 -15.35 -13.99 8.83
CA LYS A 33 -16.35 -13.54 9.81
C LYS A 33 -15.75 -13.28 11.19
N ARG A 34 -14.96 -14.23 11.73
CA ARG A 34 -14.35 -14.07 13.06
C ARG A 34 -13.38 -12.90 13.10
N THR A 35 -12.65 -12.67 12.01
CA THR A 35 -11.68 -11.57 11.92
C THR A 35 -12.38 -10.21 11.83
N ASN A 36 -13.48 -10.12 11.07
CA ASN A 36 -14.26 -8.89 10.93
C ASN A 36 -15.15 -8.59 12.14
N ALA A 37 -15.42 -9.57 13.00
CA ALA A 37 -16.14 -9.35 14.27
C ALA A 37 -15.28 -8.72 15.38
N LEU A 38 -13.95 -8.70 15.26
CA LEU A 38 -13.07 -8.12 16.28
C LEU A 38 -13.26 -6.60 16.39
N SER A 39 -13.10 -6.08 17.61
CA SER A 39 -12.85 -4.64 17.79
C SER A 39 -11.52 -4.26 17.15
N ILE A 40 -11.28 -2.97 16.93
CA ILE A 40 -10.04 -2.53 16.29
C ILE A 40 -8.82 -2.77 17.20
N GLU A 41 -9.02 -2.68 18.52
CA GLU A 41 -8.02 -2.99 19.55
C GLU A 41 -7.68 -4.48 19.54
N ALA A 42 -8.70 -5.35 19.60
CA ALA A 42 -8.48 -6.80 19.56
C ALA A 42 -7.84 -7.24 18.23
N PHE A 43 -8.19 -6.60 17.10
CA PHE A 43 -7.52 -6.86 15.82
C PHE A 43 -6.05 -6.44 15.86
N ARG A 44 -5.74 -5.25 16.39
CA ARG A 44 -4.37 -4.75 16.54
C ARG A 44 -3.53 -5.70 17.37
N ASP A 45 -4.02 -6.06 18.57
CA ASP A 45 -3.28 -6.88 19.54
C ASP A 45 -2.89 -8.25 18.97
N VAL A 46 -3.72 -8.82 18.09
CA VAL A 46 -3.49 -10.15 17.52
C VAL A 46 -2.67 -10.09 16.23
N TYR A 47 -2.88 -9.08 15.37
CA TYR A 47 -2.39 -9.10 13.98
C TYR A 47 -1.38 -8.02 13.65
N VAL A 48 -1.12 -7.05 14.53
CA VAL A 48 -0.22 -5.92 14.28
C VAL A 48 0.88 -5.88 15.33
N ALA A 49 2.14 -5.96 14.91
CA ALA A 49 3.25 -5.76 15.82
C ALA A 49 3.49 -4.26 16.05
N GLU A 50 3.66 -3.86 17.31
CA GLU A 50 3.76 -2.45 17.74
C GLU A 50 4.93 -1.71 17.10
N ASP A 51 6.06 -2.39 16.88
CA ASP A 51 7.23 -1.82 16.23
C ASP A 51 6.97 -1.45 14.76
N GLN A 52 5.98 -2.08 14.12
CA GLN A 52 5.58 -1.74 12.75
C GLN A 52 4.71 -0.48 12.68
N LEU A 53 4.19 0.02 13.80
CA LEU A 53 3.39 1.25 13.85
C LEU A 53 4.23 2.53 13.90
N ILE A 54 5.55 2.39 13.89
CA ILE A 54 6.50 3.50 13.81
C ILE A 54 7.46 3.23 12.66
N TYR A 55 7.61 4.20 11.75
CA TYR A 55 8.57 4.13 10.67
C TYR A 55 9.56 5.29 10.76
N VAL A 56 10.84 4.95 10.79
CA VAL A 56 11.95 5.90 10.70
C VAL A 56 12.68 5.64 9.38
N PRO A 57 12.70 6.59 8.43
CA PRO A 57 13.49 6.45 7.22
C PRO A 57 14.94 6.18 7.57
N ARG A 58 15.52 5.17 6.92
CA ARG A 58 16.97 5.03 6.94
C ARG A 58 17.56 6.24 6.22
N GLY A 59 18.54 6.89 6.83
CA GLY A 59 19.30 7.97 6.19
C GLY A 59 19.88 7.51 4.85
N PRO A 60 20.42 8.44 4.03
CA PRO A 60 21.16 8.06 2.84
C PRO A 60 22.17 6.98 3.25
N ARG A 61 22.18 5.83 2.55
CA ARG A 61 23.25 4.85 2.72
C ARG A 61 24.55 5.63 2.56
N GLU A 62 25.40 5.66 3.59
CA GLU A 62 26.80 5.98 3.39
C GLU A 62 27.26 5.09 2.25
N THR A 63 27.69 5.72 1.17
CA THR A 63 28.31 5.01 0.05
C THR A 63 29.47 4.22 0.64
N ASP A 64 29.41 2.90 0.51
CA ASP A 64 30.47 1.97 0.88
C ASP A 64 31.84 2.54 0.41
N PRO A 65 32.84 2.74 1.28
CA PRO A 65 34.14 3.28 0.89
C PRO A 65 34.93 2.38 -0.07
N GLN A 66 34.40 1.21 -0.45
CA GLN A 66 35.06 0.25 -1.33
C GLN A 66 34.87 0.56 -2.83
N TYR A 67 35.08 1.82 -3.21
CA TYR A 67 35.44 2.15 -4.60
C TYR A 67 36.51 3.24 -4.64
N SER A 68 37.63 2.98 -3.98
CA SER A 68 38.90 3.64 -4.25
C SER A 68 40.02 2.63 -4.07
N THR A 69 40.42 2.01 -5.17
CA THR A 69 41.78 1.53 -5.46
C THR A 69 41.77 0.86 -6.83
N ARG A 70 41.83 1.69 -7.87
CA ARG A 70 42.47 1.27 -9.13
C ARG A 70 43.61 2.26 -9.39
N ASN A 71 44.72 2.01 -8.71
CA ASN A 71 46.03 2.55 -9.11
C ASN A 71 46.36 1.93 -10.47
N GLN A 72 46.56 2.80 -11.47
CA GLN A 72 47.88 3.17 -11.99
C GLN A 72 48.59 1.99 -12.67
N ASP A 73 48.59 2.04 -14.01
CA ASP A 73 49.78 1.81 -14.81
C ASP A 73 49.70 2.78 -16.00
N GLY A 74 50.73 3.60 -16.18
CA GLY A 74 50.80 4.57 -17.28
C GLY A 74 51.63 5.81 -16.95
N SER A 75 52.94 5.65 -16.96
CA SER A 75 54.00 6.67 -16.86
C SER A 75 53.88 7.84 -17.85
N ALA A 76 54.13 9.07 -17.38
CA ALA A 76 55.12 10.01 -17.94
C ALA A 76 55.16 11.36 -17.16
N GLN A 77 56.39 11.76 -16.78
CA GLN A 77 57.02 13.11 -16.68
C GLN A 77 56.13 14.36 -16.89
N SER A 78 56.30 15.54 -16.26
CA SER A 78 57.34 16.16 -15.44
C SER A 78 56.80 17.48 -14.83
N ASP A 79 57.58 18.05 -13.89
CA ASP A 79 57.61 19.44 -13.42
C ASP A 79 56.57 19.99 -12.43
N GLY A 80 57.05 20.11 -11.18
CA GLY A 80 57.22 21.41 -10.52
C GLY A 80 55.96 22.17 -10.09
N GLN A 81 55.67 22.15 -8.78
CA GLN A 81 55.65 23.34 -7.91
C GLN A 81 54.96 23.01 -6.57
N LEU A 82 55.74 23.03 -5.48
CA LEU A 82 55.27 22.90 -4.11
C LEU A 82 54.42 24.12 -3.73
N ARG A 83 53.12 23.92 -3.50
CA ARG A 83 52.29 24.87 -2.73
C ARG A 83 51.95 24.25 -1.38
N LYS A 84 52.50 24.86 -0.33
CA LYS A 84 52.01 24.74 1.05
C LYS A 84 50.56 25.23 1.09
N TYR A 85 49.64 24.42 1.62
CA TYR A 85 48.36 24.91 2.12
C TYR A 85 48.35 24.71 3.63
N GLU A 86 48.48 25.83 4.34
CA GLU A 86 48.21 25.98 5.76
C GLU A 86 46.72 25.81 6.03
N GLY A 87 46.39 25.27 7.20
CA GLY A 87 45.05 24.87 7.57
C GLY A 87 44.04 26.01 7.73
N SER A 88 42.77 25.64 7.61
CA SER A 88 41.69 26.22 8.40
C SER A 88 40.65 25.15 8.72
N PRO A 89 40.11 25.15 9.96
CA PRO A 89 39.22 24.11 10.43
C PRO A 89 37.80 24.40 9.93
N VAL A 90 37.29 23.59 9.00
CA VAL A 90 35.84 23.53 8.81
C VAL A 90 35.34 22.47 9.77
N ALA A 91 34.97 22.93 10.97
CA ALA A 91 34.12 22.15 11.86
C ALA A 91 32.86 21.80 11.07
N SER A 92 32.75 20.53 10.69
CA SER A 92 31.54 20.01 10.07
C SER A 92 30.46 19.96 11.15
N GLU A 93 29.62 20.98 11.13
CA GLU A 93 28.43 21.07 11.96
C GLU A 93 27.39 20.07 11.44
N TYR A 94 27.61 18.78 11.72
CA TYR A 94 26.59 17.74 11.59
C TYR A 94 25.55 17.92 12.68
N ALA A 95 24.70 18.94 12.53
CA ALA A 95 23.42 18.94 13.22
C ALA A 95 22.59 17.79 12.62
N PRO A 96 22.16 16.77 13.40
CA PRO A 96 21.29 15.74 12.88
C PRO A 96 20.01 16.41 12.38
N HIS A 97 19.76 16.33 11.07
CA HIS A 97 18.45 16.67 10.52
C HIS A 97 17.39 15.92 11.35
N PRO A 98 16.31 16.60 11.81
CA PRO A 98 15.29 15.92 12.60
C PRO A 98 14.80 14.73 11.79
N GLN A 99 15.07 13.53 12.31
CA GLN A 99 14.64 12.30 11.66
C GLN A 99 13.12 12.36 11.62
N HIS A 100 12.54 12.41 10.41
CA HIS A 100 11.09 12.34 10.26
C HIS A 100 10.62 11.00 10.81
N ILE A 101 9.98 11.01 11.97
CA ILE A 101 9.34 9.81 12.53
C ILE A 101 7.90 9.82 12.06
N PHE A 102 7.51 8.74 11.38
CA PHE A 102 6.14 8.52 10.94
C PHE A 102 5.44 7.59 11.92
N ARG A 103 4.30 8.03 12.46
CA ARG A 103 3.41 7.20 13.28
C ARG A 103 2.27 6.69 12.44
N ILE A 104 1.93 5.42 12.64
CA ILE A 104 0.86 4.72 11.91
C ILE A 104 -0.22 4.36 12.93
N ALA A 105 -1.46 4.80 12.67
CA ALA A 105 -2.62 4.45 13.49
C ALA A 105 -3.52 3.48 12.72
N LEU A 106 -3.89 2.36 13.36
CA LEU A 106 -4.91 1.45 12.84
C LEU A 106 -6.31 1.95 13.25
N LYS A 107 -7.21 2.16 12.30
CA LYS A 107 -8.63 2.52 12.54
C LYS A 107 -9.58 1.67 11.69
N ALA A 108 -10.79 1.41 12.17
CA ALA A 108 -11.89 0.97 11.31
C ALA A 108 -12.54 2.19 10.63
N ALA A 109 -13.17 2.00 9.48
CA ALA A 109 -13.87 3.09 8.77
C ALA A 109 -14.91 3.80 9.62
N ARG A 110 -15.64 3.05 10.46
CA ARG A 110 -16.63 3.59 11.41
C ARG A 110 -16.04 4.51 12.49
N ASP A 111 -14.72 4.40 12.74
CA ASP A 111 -14.00 5.14 13.78
C ASP A 111 -13.14 6.27 13.17
N LEU A 112 -13.23 6.50 11.85
CA LEU A 112 -12.60 7.65 11.21
C LEU A 112 -13.30 8.94 11.62
N GLU A 113 -12.50 9.92 12.02
CA GLU A 113 -12.97 11.28 12.21
C GLU A 113 -13.31 11.91 10.85
N PRO A 114 -14.30 12.83 10.79
CA PRO A 114 -14.66 13.51 9.54
C PRO A 114 -13.47 14.17 8.85
N ALA A 115 -12.52 14.73 9.62
CA ALA A 115 -11.30 15.34 9.09
C ALA A 115 -10.36 14.32 8.44
N GLU A 116 -10.18 13.14 9.06
CA GLU A 116 -9.35 12.06 8.52
C GLU A 116 -9.91 11.53 7.20
N LEU A 117 -11.24 11.33 7.12
CA LEU A 117 -11.90 10.91 5.88
C LEU A 117 -11.69 11.92 4.76
N VAL A 118 -11.81 13.22 5.07
CA VAL A 118 -11.55 14.29 4.10
C VAL A 118 -10.10 14.26 3.63
N GLN A 119 -9.13 14.15 4.55
CA GLN A 119 -7.71 14.08 4.22
C GLN A 119 -7.38 12.85 3.36
N CYS A 120 -7.90 11.67 3.69
CA CYS A 120 -7.72 10.46 2.90
C CYS A 120 -8.33 10.62 1.50
N HIS A 121 -9.55 11.17 1.39
CA HIS A 121 -10.21 11.38 0.10
C HIS A 121 -9.45 12.39 -0.76
N THR A 122 -8.95 13.47 -0.15
CA THR A 122 -8.10 14.46 -0.84
C THR A 122 -6.82 13.81 -1.35
N LEU A 123 -6.19 12.93 -0.59
CA LEU A 123 -5.03 12.17 -1.05
C LEU A 123 -5.38 11.33 -2.28
N VAL A 124 -6.47 10.54 -2.26
CA VAL A 124 -6.93 9.76 -3.44
C VAL A 124 -7.16 10.66 -4.66
N GLU A 125 -7.81 11.81 -4.46
CA GLU A 125 -8.09 12.75 -5.53
C GLU A 125 -6.79 13.30 -6.14
N GLN A 126 -5.83 13.70 -5.32
CA GLN A 126 -4.56 14.26 -5.77
C GLN A 126 -3.67 13.25 -6.50
N THR A 127 -3.76 11.96 -6.14
CA THR A 127 -2.85 10.93 -6.65
C THR A 127 -3.42 10.08 -7.77
N SER A 128 -4.74 9.88 -7.80
CA SER A 128 -5.38 8.90 -8.68
C SER A 128 -6.50 9.47 -9.54
N ARG A 129 -6.97 10.70 -9.33
CA ARG A 129 -8.10 11.26 -10.12
C ARG A 129 -7.89 11.15 -11.62
N GLN A 130 -6.69 11.45 -12.11
CA GLN A 130 -6.37 11.35 -13.54
C GLN A 130 -6.48 9.92 -14.06
N ASP A 131 -6.04 8.92 -13.28
CA ASP A 131 -6.20 7.52 -13.65
C ASP A 131 -7.67 7.10 -13.67
N TYR A 132 -8.46 7.55 -12.69
CA TYR A 132 -9.92 7.33 -12.66
C TYR A 132 -10.61 7.96 -13.86
N GLU A 133 -10.36 9.24 -14.15
CA GLU A 133 -10.96 9.97 -15.28
C GLU A 133 -10.58 9.36 -16.64
N ALA A 134 -9.38 8.80 -16.77
CA ALA A 134 -8.94 8.10 -17.97
C ALA A 134 -9.49 6.66 -18.08
N SER A 135 -10.06 6.12 -17.00
CA SER A 135 -10.65 4.78 -16.96
C SER A 135 -12.16 4.77 -17.23
N SER A 136 -12.67 3.58 -17.49
CA SER A 136 -14.07 3.22 -17.58
C SER A 136 -14.87 3.46 -16.30
N TRP A 137 -14.22 3.68 -15.15
CA TRP A 137 -14.91 3.99 -13.89
C TRP A 137 -15.18 5.47 -13.68
N SER A 138 -14.43 6.36 -14.33
CA SER A 138 -14.46 7.81 -14.12
C SER A 138 -14.21 8.22 -12.65
N TRP A 139 -14.14 9.52 -12.37
CA TRP A 139 -13.98 10.05 -11.01
C TRP A 139 -15.34 10.47 -10.42
N HIS A 140 -15.73 9.83 -9.32
CA HIS A 140 -16.99 10.10 -8.65
C HIS A 140 -16.79 10.30 -7.13
N PRO A 141 -16.54 11.54 -6.67
CA PRO A 141 -16.17 11.82 -5.27
C PRO A 141 -17.14 11.23 -4.24
N LYS A 142 -18.45 11.40 -4.45
CA LYS A 142 -19.47 10.86 -3.53
C LYS A 142 -19.51 9.33 -3.50
N ARG A 143 -19.22 8.68 -4.63
CA ARG A 143 -19.15 7.22 -4.71
C ARG A 143 -17.89 6.73 -4.00
N LYS A 144 -16.74 7.35 -4.26
CA LYS A 144 -15.47 7.02 -3.59
C LYS A 144 -15.56 7.21 -2.07
N LYS A 145 -16.15 8.31 -1.57
CA LYS A 145 -16.38 8.49 -0.13
C LYS A 145 -17.26 7.41 0.49
N ARG A 146 -18.29 6.93 -0.23
CA ARG A 146 -19.15 5.84 0.27
C ARG A 146 -18.38 4.53 0.36
N GLU A 147 -17.57 4.21 -0.65
CA GLU A 147 -16.70 3.04 -0.65
C GLU A 147 -15.64 3.10 0.48
N MET A 148 -15.05 4.27 0.70
CA MET A 148 -14.12 4.51 1.82
C MET A 148 -14.75 4.26 3.20
N LEU A 149 -16.08 4.28 3.30
CA LEU A 149 -16.85 4.05 4.53
C LEU A 149 -17.53 2.68 4.57
N GLU A 150 -17.14 1.74 3.70
CA GLU A 150 -17.64 0.37 3.76
C GLU A 150 -17.39 -0.27 5.15
N PRO A 151 -18.35 -1.03 5.73
CA PRO A 151 -18.32 -1.42 7.14
C PRO A 151 -17.08 -2.20 7.60
N GLU A 152 -16.47 -2.98 6.72
CA GLU A 152 -15.31 -3.84 7.02
C GLU A 152 -13.96 -3.19 6.66
N MET A 153 -13.98 -1.97 6.13
CA MET A 153 -12.78 -1.23 5.74
C MET A 153 -11.96 -0.85 6.98
N ARG A 154 -10.65 -1.10 6.91
CA ARG A 154 -9.66 -0.71 7.90
C ARG A 154 -8.61 0.19 7.27
N TYR A 155 -8.01 1.05 8.09
CA TYR A 155 -7.07 2.08 7.68
C TYR A 155 -5.80 2.01 8.51
N LEU A 156 -4.65 2.12 7.84
CA LEU A 156 -3.35 2.45 8.41
C LEU A 156 -3.07 3.92 8.09
N LEU A 157 -3.35 4.83 9.03
CA LEU A 157 -3.19 6.28 8.84
C LEU A 157 -1.79 6.72 9.25
N VAL A 158 -1.08 7.40 8.35
CA VAL A 158 0.28 7.92 8.58
C VAL A 158 0.25 9.39 8.95
N ARG A 159 0.99 9.73 10.01
CA ARG A 159 1.23 11.12 10.45
C ARG A 159 2.72 11.37 10.65
N SER A 160 3.25 12.46 10.11
CA SER A 160 4.61 12.90 10.41
C SER A 160 4.67 13.58 11.77
N THR A 161 5.77 13.36 12.48
CA THR A 161 6.12 14.14 13.67
C THR A 161 7.37 14.95 13.40
N THR A 162 7.22 15.97 12.56
CA THR A 162 8.29 16.96 12.34
C THR A 162 8.09 18.12 13.33
N THR A 163 9.09 18.34 14.20
CA THR A 163 9.32 19.48 15.13
C THR A 163 8.20 20.50 15.39
N ALA A 164 7.79 20.58 16.66
CA ALA A 164 7.21 21.70 17.45
C ALA A 164 5.95 22.45 16.99
N THR A 165 5.58 22.48 15.71
CA THR A 165 4.43 23.27 15.21
C THR A 165 3.39 22.48 14.43
N ALA A 166 3.70 21.26 14.00
CA ALA A 166 2.70 20.36 13.47
C ALA A 166 1.90 19.74 14.63
N THR A 167 0.63 20.12 14.78
CA THR A 167 -0.32 19.27 15.49
C THR A 167 -0.25 17.91 14.81
N GLY A 168 0.24 16.88 15.51
CA GLY A 168 0.49 15.55 14.96
C GLY A 168 -0.78 14.79 14.55
N ASP A 169 -1.77 15.51 14.03
CA ASP A 169 -3.13 15.10 13.74
C ASP A 169 -3.39 14.98 12.24
N SER A 170 -2.58 15.65 11.39
CA SER A 170 -2.75 15.60 9.93
C SER A 170 -2.37 14.23 9.37
N VAL A 171 -3.32 13.60 8.66
CA VAL A 171 -3.06 12.39 7.87
C VAL A 171 -2.34 12.77 6.58
N GLU A 172 -1.09 12.36 6.44
CA GLU A 172 -0.24 12.64 5.28
C GLU A 172 -0.04 11.41 4.40
N GLY A 173 -0.58 10.27 4.80
CA GLY A 173 -0.60 9.06 4.00
C GLY A 173 -1.52 8.02 4.62
N PHE A 174 -1.94 7.05 3.83
CA PHE A 174 -2.68 5.92 4.35
C PHE A 174 -2.59 4.69 3.46
N LEU A 175 -2.94 3.54 4.03
CA LEU A 175 -3.32 2.33 3.31
C LEU A 175 -4.68 1.86 3.85
N SER A 176 -5.64 1.57 2.98
CA SER A 176 -6.92 0.97 3.36
C SER A 176 -7.07 -0.46 2.85
N PHE A 177 -7.67 -1.33 3.66
CA PHE A 177 -7.82 -2.74 3.32
C PHE A 177 -9.06 -3.38 3.94
N MET A 178 -9.47 -4.52 3.39
CA MET A 178 -10.46 -5.43 3.98
C MET A 178 -9.94 -6.85 4.04
N ILE A 179 -10.42 -7.62 5.02
CA ILE A 179 -10.36 -9.08 5.00
C ILE A 179 -11.65 -9.58 4.34
N THR A 180 -11.55 -10.21 3.17
CA THR A 180 -12.72 -10.55 2.34
C THR A 180 -12.46 -11.83 1.54
N HIS A 181 -13.45 -12.24 0.73
CA HIS A 181 -13.30 -13.29 -0.26
C HIS A 181 -13.14 -12.69 -1.65
N ASP A 182 -12.03 -13.00 -2.32
CA ASP A 182 -11.76 -12.59 -3.69
C ASP A 182 -10.96 -13.70 -4.41
N SER A 183 -10.68 -13.48 -5.69
CA SER A 183 -10.09 -14.44 -6.64
C SER A 183 -11.06 -15.48 -7.20
N ASP A 184 -10.54 -16.33 -8.08
CA ASP A 184 -11.26 -17.41 -8.76
C ASP A 184 -10.46 -18.73 -8.65
N PRO A 185 -10.91 -19.71 -7.83
CA PRO A 185 -12.09 -19.67 -6.98
C PRO A 185 -11.96 -18.68 -5.81
N PRO A 186 -13.07 -18.25 -5.18
CA PRO A 186 -13.02 -17.27 -4.10
C PRO A 186 -12.33 -17.86 -2.86
N VAL A 187 -11.32 -17.15 -2.36
CA VAL A 187 -10.56 -17.51 -1.15
C VAL A 187 -10.45 -16.31 -0.21
N PRO A 188 -10.22 -16.53 1.09
CA PRO A 188 -9.91 -15.43 2.01
C PRO A 188 -8.63 -14.71 1.61
N VAL A 189 -8.71 -13.39 1.52
CA VAL A 189 -7.62 -12.49 1.15
C VAL A 189 -7.63 -11.22 2.00
N LEU A 190 -6.48 -10.55 2.07
CA LEU A 190 -6.43 -9.14 2.42
C LEU A 190 -6.43 -8.34 1.11
N TYR A 191 -7.49 -7.55 0.87
CA TYR A 191 -7.59 -6.71 -0.31
C TYR A 191 -7.19 -5.28 0.05
N VAL A 192 -6.12 -4.76 -0.55
CA VAL A 192 -5.72 -3.36 -0.44
C VAL A 192 -6.55 -2.55 -1.42
N TYR A 193 -7.37 -1.64 -0.90
CA TYR A 193 -8.25 -0.77 -1.69
C TYR A 193 -7.49 0.47 -2.17
N GLU A 194 -6.80 1.15 -1.25
CA GLU A 194 -6.06 2.37 -1.56
C GLU A 194 -4.72 2.37 -0.81
N ILE A 195 -3.68 2.93 -1.43
CA ILE A 195 -2.42 3.28 -0.77
C ILE A 195 -1.94 4.61 -1.34
N HIS A 196 -1.93 5.65 -0.50
CA HIS A 196 -1.58 7.01 -0.90
C HIS A 196 -0.65 7.65 0.10
N LEU A 197 0.35 8.36 -0.40
CA LEU A 197 1.28 9.15 0.40
C LEU A 197 1.33 10.56 -0.20
N ALA A 198 1.31 11.57 0.66
CA ALA A 198 1.70 12.92 0.29
C ALA A 198 3.09 12.92 -0.34
N GLU A 199 3.37 13.86 -1.24
CA GLU A 199 4.61 13.88 -2.01
C GLU A 199 5.89 13.84 -1.14
N PRO A 200 6.00 14.59 -0.02
CA PRO A 200 7.18 14.56 0.84
C PRO A 200 7.44 13.19 1.50
N LEU A 201 6.42 12.35 1.62
CA LEU A 201 6.49 11.02 2.25
C LEU A 201 6.88 9.90 1.26
N ARG A 202 7.11 10.24 0.00
CA ARG A 202 7.45 9.26 -1.06
C ARG A 202 8.96 9.06 -1.15
N LYS A 203 9.37 7.95 -1.77
CA LYS A 203 10.77 7.58 -2.02
C LYS A 203 11.66 7.42 -0.77
N VAL A 204 11.09 7.47 0.44
CA VAL A 204 11.78 7.22 1.71
C VAL A 204 11.51 5.83 2.28
N GLY A 205 10.93 4.91 1.49
CA GLY A 205 10.63 3.52 1.90
C GLY A 205 9.28 3.32 2.61
N LEU A 206 8.59 4.38 3.00
CA LEU A 206 7.32 4.30 3.76
C LEU A 206 6.21 3.50 3.04
N GLY A 207 6.05 3.65 1.72
CA GLY A 207 5.07 2.86 0.97
C GLY A 207 5.38 1.36 0.98
N ALA A 208 6.67 0.99 0.97
CA ALA A 208 7.10 -0.39 1.09
C ALA A 208 6.84 -0.93 2.51
N HIS A 209 7.00 -0.10 3.54
CA HIS A 209 6.67 -0.42 4.92
C HIS A 209 5.17 -0.69 5.11
N LEU A 210 4.29 0.18 4.59
CA LEU A 210 2.83 -0.02 4.66
C LEU A 210 2.39 -1.33 3.99
N MET A 211 2.93 -1.63 2.79
CA MET A 211 2.64 -2.89 2.12
C MET A 211 3.17 -4.10 2.92
N GLN A 212 4.35 -4.00 3.52
CA GLN A 212 4.87 -5.07 4.38
C GLN A 212 3.97 -5.31 5.59
N LEU A 213 3.51 -4.23 6.24
CA LEU A 213 2.58 -4.32 7.35
C LEU A 213 1.27 -5.01 6.94
N ALA A 214 0.72 -4.68 5.77
CA ALA A 214 -0.45 -5.37 5.22
C ALA A 214 -0.17 -6.86 4.94
N GLU A 215 0.98 -7.20 4.37
CA GLU A 215 1.41 -8.58 4.13
C GLU A 215 1.56 -9.39 5.43
N ASP A 216 2.11 -8.78 6.48
CA ASP A 216 2.29 -9.42 7.79
C ASP A 216 0.95 -9.61 8.52
N ILE A 217 0.05 -8.61 8.44
CA ILE A 217 -1.35 -8.74 8.93
C ILE A 217 -2.02 -9.92 8.21
N ALA A 218 -1.93 -9.97 6.89
CA ALA A 218 -2.52 -11.05 6.10
C ALA A 218 -2.00 -12.43 6.52
N GLN A 219 -0.68 -12.55 6.73
CA GLN A 219 -0.06 -13.78 7.21
C GLN A 219 -0.55 -14.17 8.62
N ARG A 220 -0.64 -13.23 9.56
CA ARG A 220 -1.09 -13.51 10.94
C ARG A 220 -2.58 -13.84 11.02
N VAL A 221 -3.42 -13.19 10.20
CA VAL A 221 -4.83 -13.56 10.03
C VAL A 221 -4.95 -14.99 9.45
N GLY A 222 -3.99 -15.41 8.63
CA GLY A 222 -3.99 -16.71 7.97
C GLY A 222 -4.74 -16.69 6.63
N VAL A 223 -4.85 -15.53 5.98
CA VAL A 223 -5.31 -15.46 4.59
C VAL A 223 -4.18 -15.83 3.62
N ARG A 224 -4.54 -16.24 2.41
CA ARG A 224 -3.58 -16.87 1.48
C ARG A 224 -2.70 -15.86 0.74
N LYS A 225 -3.28 -14.70 0.44
CA LYS A 225 -2.65 -13.68 -0.39
C LYS A 225 -3.15 -12.29 -0.04
N VAL A 226 -2.32 -11.31 -0.39
CA VAL A 226 -2.71 -9.91 -0.48
C VAL A 226 -3.05 -9.60 -1.93
N MET A 227 -4.16 -8.90 -2.16
CA MET A 227 -4.65 -8.50 -3.48
C MET A 227 -4.79 -6.98 -3.58
N LEU A 228 -4.72 -6.45 -4.79
CA LEU A 228 -5.00 -5.04 -5.10
C LEU A 228 -5.43 -4.89 -6.56
N THR A 229 -6.10 -3.78 -6.87
CA THR A 229 -6.32 -3.35 -8.25
C THR A 229 -5.38 -2.21 -8.60
N CYS A 230 -4.82 -2.23 -9.80
CA CYS A 230 -4.02 -1.12 -10.30
C CYS A 230 -4.43 -0.76 -11.73
N PHE A 231 -4.65 0.52 -12.01
CA PHE A 231 -4.88 1.00 -13.37
C PHE A 231 -3.66 0.71 -14.27
N LEU A 232 -3.91 0.31 -15.51
CA LEU A 232 -2.83 0.05 -16.47
C LEU A 232 -2.06 1.33 -16.81
N SER A 233 -2.73 2.48 -16.81
CA SER A 233 -2.14 3.83 -16.95
C SER A 233 -1.12 4.15 -15.85
N ASN A 234 -1.31 3.63 -14.63
CA ASN A 234 -0.45 3.90 -13.49
C ASN A 234 0.80 2.99 -13.49
N ALA A 235 1.63 3.13 -14.51
CA ALA A 235 2.85 2.33 -14.68
C ALA A 235 3.84 2.47 -13.50
N LYS A 236 3.80 3.60 -12.77
CA LYS A 236 4.64 3.81 -11.58
C LYS A 236 4.21 2.90 -10.43
N ALA A 237 2.91 2.82 -10.14
CA ALA A 237 2.37 1.95 -9.11
C ALA A 237 2.55 0.47 -9.49
N ARG A 238 2.26 0.09 -10.75
CA ARG A 238 2.48 -1.29 -11.24
C ARG A 238 3.92 -1.76 -11.01
N ARG A 239 4.91 -0.97 -11.44
CA ARG A 239 6.33 -1.27 -11.20
C ARG A 239 6.69 -1.34 -9.71
N PHE A 240 6.03 -0.55 -8.87
CA PHE A 240 6.22 -0.62 -7.42
C PHE A 240 5.72 -1.95 -6.86
N TYR A 241 4.54 -2.42 -7.26
CA TYR A 241 3.99 -3.71 -6.84
C TYR A 241 4.78 -4.90 -7.41
N GLU A 242 5.15 -4.87 -8.69
CA GLU A 242 5.96 -5.91 -9.35
C GLU A 242 7.30 -6.15 -8.62
N ARG A 243 8.01 -5.08 -8.25
CA ARG A 243 9.26 -5.18 -7.47
C ARG A 243 9.07 -5.79 -6.08
N ARG A 244 7.85 -5.75 -5.53
CA ARG A 244 7.50 -6.38 -4.25
C ARG A 244 7.02 -7.83 -4.40
N GLY A 245 6.97 -8.36 -5.62
CA GLY A 245 6.57 -9.72 -5.91
C GLY A 245 5.07 -9.89 -6.19
N TYR A 246 4.33 -8.81 -6.44
CA TYR A 246 2.96 -8.92 -6.91
C TYR A 246 2.93 -9.26 -8.39
N THR A 247 2.10 -10.22 -8.76
CA THR A 247 1.85 -10.64 -10.14
C THR A 247 0.38 -10.50 -10.49
N ARG A 248 0.03 -10.55 -11.78
CA ARG A 248 -1.37 -10.62 -12.20
C ARG A 248 -2.07 -11.81 -11.52
N ASP A 249 -3.21 -11.55 -10.86
CA ASP A 249 -4.03 -12.61 -10.26
C ASP A 249 -4.84 -13.35 -11.32
N VAL A 250 -5.18 -14.60 -11.05
CA VAL A 250 -6.00 -15.44 -11.93
C VAL A 250 -7.39 -14.86 -12.20
N CYS A 251 -7.95 -14.07 -11.29
CA CYS A 251 -9.24 -13.41 -11.51
C CYS A 251 -9.14 -12.08 -12.27
N SER A 252 -7.92 -11.63 -12.61
CA SER A 252 -7.75 -10.39 -13.36
C SER A 252 -8.39 -10.51 -14.74
N PRO A 253 -9.26 -9.56 -15.15
CA PRO A 253 -10.00 -9.70 -16.39
C PRO A 253 -9.09 -9.52 -17.61
N ASP A 254 -9.33 -10.34 -18.63
CA ASP A 254 -8.73 -10.19 -19.96
C ASP A 254 -9.59 -9.29 -20.86
N ASP A 255 -8.98 -8.78 -21.93
CA ASP A 255 -9.67 -8.02 -22.95
C ASP A 255 -10.84 -8.83 -23.52
N ARG A 256 -12.03 -8.21 -23.51
CA ARG A 256 -13.23 -8.87 -24.00
C ARG A 256 -13.40 -8.61 -25.48
N LYS A 257 -13.13 -9.63 -26.28
CA LYS A 257 -13.43 -9.62 -27.73
C LYS A 257 -14.90 -9.91 -27.97
N THR A 258 -15.58 -9.02 -28.67
CA THR A 258 -16.91 -9.26 -29.25
C THR A 258 -16.79 -9.32 -30.77
N ARG A 259 -17.82 -9.83 -31.48
CA ARG A 259 -17.82 -9.93 -32.95
C ARG A 259 -17.55 -8.60 -33.69
N LYS A 260 -17.75 -7.46 -33.03
CA LYS A 260 -17.66 -6.11 -33.64
C LYS A 260 -16.66 -5.16 -32.98
N ARG A 261 -16.15 -5.47 -31.77
CA ARG A 261 -15.22 -4.60 -31.02
C ARG A 261 -14.43 -5.39 -29.99
N VAL A 262 -13.23 -4.89 -29.66
CA VAL A 262 -12.49 -5.27 -28.46
C VAL A 262 -12.82 -4.26 -27.37
N VAL A 263 -13.21 -4.74 -26.19
CA VAL A 263 -13.32 -3.91 -24.99
C VAL A 263 -12.05 -4.18 -24.20
N GLU A 264 -11.11 -3.25 -24.28
CA GLU A 264 -9.85 -3.30 -23.55
C GLU A 264 -10.11 -3.09 -22.06
N VAL A 265 -9.41 -3.87 -21.24
CA VAL A 265 -9.40 -3.67 -19.80
C VAL A 265 -8.41 -2.57 -19.47
N ASP A 266 -8.77 -1.66 -18.57
CA ASP A 266 -7.96 -0.49 -18.15
C ASP A 266 -7.32 -0.65 -16.76
N TYR A 267 -7.48 -1.81 -16.13
CA TYR A 267 -6.86 -2.19 -14.86
C TYR A 267 -6.31 -3.62 -14.86
N VAL A 268 -5.50 -3.94 -13.86
CA VAL A 268 -5.05 -5.30 -13.55
C VAL A 268 -5.31 -5.57 -12.08
N ILE A 269 -5.84 -6.76 -11.78
CA ILE A 269 -5.89 -7.28 -10.40
C ILE A 269 -4.56 -8.00 -10.17
N MET A 270 -3.84 -7.61 -9.12
CA MET A 270 -2.55 -8.16 -8.77
C MET A 270 -2.62 -8.84 -7.40
N SER A 271 -1.84 -9.88 -7.19
CA SER A 271 -1.76 -10.57 -5.91
C SER A 271 -0.34 -11.05 -5.58
N LYS A 272 -0.12 -11.26 -4.28
CA LYS A 272 1.09 -11.86 -3.72
C LYS A 272 0.72 -12.86 -2.64
N THR A 273 1.19 -14.10 -2.76
CA THR A 273 1.01 -15.15 -1.76
C THR A 273 1.80 -14.80 -0.49
N VAL A 274 1.17 -14.96 0.68
CA VAL A 274 1.76 -14.68 2.01
C VAL A 274 1.68 -15.86 2.99
N GLU A 275 1.16 -17.00 2.53
CA GLU A 275 1.15 -18.23 3.31
C GLU A 275 2.55 -18.57 3.81
N ARG A 276 2.66 -18.93 5.10
CA ARG A 276 3.88 -19.55 5.60
C ARG A 276 4.06 -20.88 4.87
N ALA A 277 5.25 -21.09 4.29
CA ALA A 277 5.64 -22.41 3.84
C ALA A 277 5.43 -23.39 5.01
N PRO A 278 4.86 -24.59 4.77
CA PRO A 278 4.75 -25.59 5.82
C PRO A 278 6.15 -25.83 6.40
N PRO A 279 6.29 -26.01 7.73
CA PRO A 279 7.57 -26.34 8.33
C PRO A 279 8.12 -27.56 7.59
N LYS A 280 9.37 -27.46 7.10
CA LYS A 280 10.05 -28.60 6.46
C LYS A 280 10.01 -29.74 7.47
N GLY A 281 9.21 -30.77 7.18
CA GLY A 281 9.05 -31.91 8.08
C GLY A 281 10.42 -32.48 8.42
N THR A 282 10.70 -32.58 9.73
CA THR A 282 11.70 -33.50 10.24
C THR A 282 11.33 -34.89 9.75
N ARG A 283 12.17 -35.43 8.86
CA ARG A 283 12.15 -36.85 8.49
C ARG A 283 12.42 -37.73 9.70
#